data_AF-A0A928LWX2-F1
#
_entry.id   AF-A0A928LWX2-F1
#
_cell.length_a   1.000
_cell.length_b   1.000
_cell.length_c   1.000
_cell.angle_alpha   90.00
_cell.angle_beta   90.00
_cell.angle_gamma   90.00
#
_symmetry.space_group_name_H-M   'P 1'
#
loop_
_entity.id
_entity.type
_entity.pdbx_description
1 polymer ?
#
loop_
_entity_poly.entity_id
_entity_poly.type
_entity_poly.pdbx_seq_one_letter_code
_entity_poly.pdbx_strand_id
1 'polypeptide(L)'
;MIPEAVDGSKAEGGRGTLNTSVVLKARVTLTLSHLKPGANLANMKFIVKDALDGTVIKELPAYNLNPVMVAADFDDVGAKQMRRLITVTLYDGDTAITDTVTWSVESYVAKTRATSTDAGQIDLVNAMLTYGDAVAAYMATQ
;
A
#
# COMPACT_ATOMS: atom_id res chain seq x y z
N MET A 1 -7.74 28.12 5.20
CA MET A 1 -6.85 28.98 6.01
C MET A 1 -6.13 28.06 6.97
N ILE A 2 -4.84 27.78 6.75
CA ILE A 2 -4.03 27.05 7.73
C ILE A 2 -3.76 28.05 8.86
N PRO A 3 -4.10 27.74 10.13
CA PRO A 3 -3.74 28.64 11.22
C PRO A 3 -2.22 28.80 11.23
N GLU A 4 -1.77 30.06 11.30
CA GLU A 4 -0.37 30.40 11.43
C GLU A 4 0.22 29.67 12.64
N ALA A 5 1.47 29.21 12.53
CA ALA A 5 2.11 28.41 13.57
C ALA A 5 2.03 29.15 14.92
N VAL A 6 1.39 28.53 15.91
CA VAL A 6 1.37 29.07 17.28
C VAL A 6 2.73 28.77 17.90
N ASP A 7 3.68 29.69 17.75
CA ASP A 7 4.91 29.72 18.53
C ASP A 7 4.56 30.12 19.97
N GLY A 8 4.07 29.15 20.73
CA GLY A 8 3.71 29.31 22.12
C GLY A 8 4.96 29.35 23.00
N SER A 9 5.63 30.50 23.09
CA SER A 9 6.63 30.72 24.15
C SER A 9 6.71 32.16 24.64
N LYS A 10 5.66 32.63 25.31
CA LYS A 10 5.79 33.72 26.30
C LYS A 10 5.02 33.37 27.57
N ALA A 11 5.62 32.56 28.43
CA ALA A 11 5.30 32.51 29.85
C ALA A 11 6.55 32.98 30.61
N GLU A 12 6.37 33.92 31.54
CA GLU A 12 7.43 34.33 32.46
C GLU A 12 7.78 33.15 33.38
N GLY A 13 8.90 32.49 33.09
CA GLY A 13 9.40 31.35 33.86
C GLY A 13 9.84 30.19 32.97
N GLY A 14 11.08 30.23 32.49
CA GLY A 14 11.74 29.14 31.77
C GLY A 14 11.37 29.04 30.28
N ARG A 15 12.39 28.89 29.42
CA ARG A 15 12.18 28.58 27.99
C ARG A 15 11.72 27.13 27.86
N GLY A 16 10.44 26.92 27.55
CA GLY A 16 9.96 25.62 27.07
C GLY A 16 10.46 25.40 25.64
N THR A 17 11.14 24.28 25.38
CA THR A 17 11.48 23.86 24.01
C THR A 17 10.44 22.85 23.54
N LEU A 18 9.74 23.17 22.45
CA LEU A 18 8.86 22.21 21.79
C LEU A 18 9.67 21.43 20.76
N ASN A 19 9.90 20.14 21.03
CA ASN A 19 10.43 19.21 20.05
C ASN A 19 9.25 18.49 19.38
N THR A 20 8.95 18.81 18.12
CA THR A 20 7.91 18.13 17.35
C THR A 20 8.53 17.07 16.43
N SER A 21 7.88 15.91 16.35
CA SER A 21 8.17 14.89 15.35
C SER A 21 6.85 14.44 14.74
N VAL A 22 6.64 14.72 13.46
CA VAL A 22 5.45 14.32 12.71
C VAL A 22 5.84 13.20 11.75
N VAL A 23 5.19 12.05 11.88
CA VAL A 23 5.39 10.90 10.99
C VAL A 23 4.08 10.60 10.27
N LEU A 24 4.07 10.81 8.95
CA LEU A 24 2.93 10.49 8.10
C LEU A 24 3.09 9.07 7.53
N LYS A 25 2.20 8.16 7.94
CA LYS A 25 2.19 6.76 7.47
C LYS A 25 0.99 6.57 6.55
N ALA A 26 1.16 6.81 5.25
CA ALA A 26 0.17 6.35 4.29
C ALA A 26 0.21 4.82 4.21
N ARG A 27 -0.97 4.19 4.27
CA ARG A 27 -1.15 2.75 4.14
C ARG A 27 -2.12 2.50 3.00
N VAL A 28 -1.70 1.67 2.04
CA VAL A 28 -2.60 1.10 1.02
C VAL A 28 -2.81 -0.36 1.36
N THR A 29 -4.07 -0.77 1.49
CA THR A 29 -4.44 -2.18 1.67
C THR A 29 -5.00 -2.71 0.35
N LEU A 30 -4.47 -3.83 -0.11
CA LEU A 30 -4.96 -4.54 -1.28
C LEU A 30 -5.64 -5.82 -0.84
N THR A 31 -6.88 -6.01 -1.25
CA THR A 31 -7.54 -7.32 -1.18
C THR A 31 -7.25 -8.07 -2.48
N LEU A 32 -6.46 -9.12 -2.37
CA LEU A 32 -6.12 -10.04 -3.46
C LEU A 32 -7.18 -11.14 -3.45
N SER A 33 -7.79 -11.47 -4.59
CA SER A 33 -8.82 -12.51 -4.62
C SER A 33 -8.79 -13.38 -5.87
N HIS A 34 -9.27 -14.61 -5.73
CA HIS A 34 -9.40 -15.57 -6.81
C HIS A 34 -10.66 -16.44 -6.63
N LEU A 35 -11.34 -16.76 -7.73
CA LEU A 35 -12.52 -17.62 -7.72
C LEU A 35 -12.09 -19.09 -7.55
N LYS A 36 -12.43 -19.69 -6.40
CA LYS A 36 -12.15 -21.10 -6.12
C LYS A 36 -13.28 -21.69 -5.27
N PRO A 37 -14.29 -22.31 -5.88
CA PRO A 37 -15.38 -22.97 -5.16
C PRO A 37 -14.84 -24.11 -4.29
N GLY A 38 -15.31 -24.21 -3.04
CA GLY A 38 -14.94 -25.31 -2.14
C GLY A 38 -13.46 -25.37 -1.76
N ALA A 39 -12.79 -24.22 -1.72
CA ALA A 39 -11.38 -24.12 -1.37
C ALA A 39 -11.08 -24.68 0.04
N ASN A 40 -10.14 -25.63 0.13
CA ASN A 40 -9.53 -26.03 1.38
C ASN A 40 -8.37 -25.07 1.70
N LEU A 41 -8.56 -24.20 2.68
CA LEU A 41 -7.61 -23.13 2.99
C LEU A 41 -6.32 -23.60 3.68
N ALA A 42 -6.25 -24.85 4.17
CA ALA A 42 -5.20 -25.29 5.10
C ALA A 42 -3.77 -25.02 4.60
N ASN A 43 -3.54 -25.07 3.28
CA ASN A 43 -2.23 -24.85 2.65
C ASN A 43 -2.22 -23.69 1.66
N MET A 44 -3.30 -22.91 1.58
CA MET A 44 -3.44 -21.87 0.58
C MET A 44 -2.84 -20.54 1.04
N LYS A 45 -1.98 -19.97 0.20
CA LYS A 45 -1.34 -18.67 0.48
C LYS A 45 -1.13 -17.84 -0.78
N PHE A 46 -1.33 -16.54 -0.67
CA PHE A 46 -0.84 -15.59 -1.67
C PHE A 46 0.62 -15.30 -1.36
N ILE A 47 1.49 -15.48 -2.33
CA ILE A 47 2.89 -15.08 -2.24
C ILE A 47 3.05 -13.78 -3.02
N VAL A 48 3.52 -12.76 -2.31
CA VAL A 48 3.85 -11.45 -2.87
C VAL A 48 5.37 -11.34 -2.97
N LYS A 49 5.86 -11.05 -4.17
CA LYS A 49 7.29 -10.88 -4.45
C LYS A 49 7.58 -9.50 -5.02
N ASP A 50 8.79 -9.01 -4.82
CA ASP A 50 9.28 -7.86 -5.58
C ASP A 50 9.41 -8.27 -7.05
N ALA A 51 8.88 -7.45 -7.96
CA ALA A 51 8.90 -7.77 -9.38
C ALA A 51 10.30 -7.62 -10.00
N LEU A 52 11.20 -6.87 -9.37
CA LEU A 52 12.54 -6.60 -9.90
C LEU A 52 13.47 -7.81 -9.75
N ASP A 53 13.47 -8.44 -8.58
CA ASP A 53 14.42 -9.50 -8.23
C ASP A 53 13.76 -10.82 -7.81
N GLY A 54 12.43 -10.86 -7.70
CA GLY A 54 11.68 -12.05 -7.30
C GLY A 54 11.74 -12.37 -5.80
N THR A 55 12.32 -11.48 -4.98
CA THR A 55 12.41 -11.66 -3.52
C THR A 55 11.01 -11.74 -2.92
N VAL A 56 10.76 -12.72 -2.04
CA VAL A 56 9.51 -12.83 -1.31
C VAL A 56 9.40 -11.68 -0.31
N ILE A 57 8.42 -10.80 -0.53
CA ILE A 57 8.08 -9.70 0.39
C ILE A 57 7.20 -10.25 1.51
N LYS A 58 6.18 -11.04 1.15
CA LYS A 58 5.20 -11.53 2.10
C LYS A 58 4.55 -12.82 1.63
N GLU A 59 4.30 -13.71 2.58
CA GLU A 59 3.36 -14.80 2.43
C GLU A 59 2.10 -14.46 3.23
N LEU A 60 0.95 -14.53 2.59
CA LEU A 60 -0.33 -14.16 3.15
C LEU A 60 -1.25 -15.37 3.18
N PRO A 61 -1.73 -15.82 4.36
CA PRO A 61 -2.69 -16.90 4.42
C PRO A 61 -3.98 -16.50 3.71
N ALA A 62 -4.54 -17.42 2.91
CA ALA A 62 -5.81 -17.18 2.26
C ALA A 62 -6.98 -17.38 3.24
N TYR A 63 -8.03 -16.55 3.10
CA TYR A 63 -9.30 -16.70 3.78
C TYR A 63 -10.45 -16.78 2.76
N ASN A 64 -11.58 -17.37 3.15
CA ASN A 64 -12.78 -17.35 2.31
C ASN A 64 -13.43 -15.98 2.42
N LEU A 65 -13.43 -15.22 1.33
CA LEU A 65 -14.15 -13.95 1.25
C LEU A 65 -15.65 -14.20 1.04
N ASN A 66 -15.99 -15.25 0.30
CA ASN A 66 -17.34 -15.79 0.15
C ASN A 66 -17.26 -17.27 -0.30
N PRO A 67 -18.38 -17.99 -0.49
CA PRO A 67 -18.36 -19.42 -0.84
C PRO A 67 -17.65 -19.80 -2.13
N VAL A 68 -17.36 -18.84 -3.02
CA VAL A 68 -16.72 -19.06 -4.32
C VAL A 68 -15.41 -18.30 -4.49
N MET A 69 -14.96 -17.56 -3.48
CA MET A 69 -13.81 -16.67 -3.59
C MET A 69 -12.92 -16.74 -2.35
N VAL A 70 -11.63 -16.96 -2.61
CA VAL A 70 -10.57 -16.84 -1.60
C VAL A 70 -9.89 -15.50 -1.73
N ALA A 71 -9.42 -14.94 -0.62
CA ALA A 71 -8.74 -13.66 -0.59
C ALA A 71 -7.63 -13.59 0.44
N ALA A 72 -6.81 -12.54 0.34
CA ALA A 72 -5.85 -12.12 1.35
C ALA A 72 -5.68 -10.61 1.31
N ASP A 73 -5.35 -10.00 2.45
CA ASP A 73 -5.09 -8.56 2.54
C ASP A 73 -3.59 -8.30 2.62
N PHE A 74 -3.09 -7.48 1.70
CA PHE A 74 -1.70 -7.02 1.65
C PHE A 74 -1.64 -5.53 1.99
N ASP A 75 -0.95 -5.17 3.07
CA ASP A 75 -0.88 -3.80 3.59
C ASP A 75 0.54 -3.22 3.66
N ASP A 76 1.54 -3.95 3.18
CA ASP A 76 2.94 -3.51 3.15
C ASP A 76 3.25 -2.67 1.89
N VAL A 77 2.41 -1.66 1.68
CA VAL A 77 2.54 -0.65 0.64
C VAL A 77 2.54 0.71 1.33
N GLY A 78 3.69 1.04 1.90
CA GLY A 78 3.96 2.34 2.50
C GLY A 78 4.22 3.41 1.44
N ALA A 79 4.28 4.67 1.88
CA ALA A 79 4.48 5.83 1.02
C ALA A 79 5.70 5.70 0.09
N LYS A 80 6.85 5.24 0.61
CA LYS A 80 8.06 5.05 -0.20
C LYS A 80 7.97 3.91 -1.22
N GLN A 81 7.02 2.99 -1.06
CA GLN A 81 6.85 1.81 -1.90
C GLN A 81 5.72 1.96 -2.93
N MET A 82 5.10 3.14 -3.07
CA MET A 82 3.97 3.33 -4.00
C MET A 82 4.34 3.04 -5.47
N ARG A 83 5.59 3.31 -5.86
CA ARG A 83 6.12 3.01 -7.20
C ARG A 83 6.64 1.57 -7.36
N ARG A 84 6.80 0.83 -6.26
CA ARG A 84 7.36 -0.53 -6.29
C ARG A 84 6.39 -1.47 -7.02
N LEU A 85 6.90 -2.17 -8.03
CA LEU A 85 6.19 -3.25 -8.69
C LEU A 85 6.28 -4.51 -7.82
N ILE A 86 5.13 -5.11 -7.55
CA ILE A 86 5.01 -6.40 -6.89
C ILE A 86 4.42 -7.42 -7.87
N THR A 87 4.74 -8.68 -7.65
CA THR A 87 4.05 -9.80 -8.28
C THR A 87 3.30 -10.59 -7.23
N VAL A 88 2.13 -11.09 -7.59
CA VAL A 88 1.24 -11.83 -6.71
C VAL A 88 0.84 -13.13 -7.38
N THR A 89 0.88 -14.23 -6.64
CA THR A 89 0.44 -15.55 -7.12
C THR A 89 -0.15 -16.32 -5.96
N LEU A 90 -1.28 -17.00 -6.20
CA LEU A 90 -1.90 -17.88 -5.22
C LEU A 90 -1.32 -19.29 -5.36
N TYR A 91 -0.93 -19.86 -4.23
CA TYR A 91 -0.39 -21.21 -4.12
C TYR A 91 -1.30 -22.10 -3.27
N ASP A 92 -1.27 -23.39 -3.56
CA ASP A 92 -1.75 -24.47 -2.69
C ASP A 92 -0.54 -25.37 -2.38
N GLY A 93 -0.02 -25.28 -1.15
CA GLY A 93 1.31 -25.78 -0.81
C GLY A 93 2.38 -25.07 -1.63
N ASP A 94 3.16 -25.85 -2.40
CA ASP A 94 4.23 -25.35 -3.28
C ASP A 94 3.80 -25.18 -4.74
N THR A 95 2.53 -25.48 -5.07
CA THR A 95 2.01 -25.40 -6.44
C THR A 95 1.30 -24.08 -6.69
N ALA A 96 1.73 -23.32 -7.69
CA ALA A 96 1.00 -22.14 -8.15
C ALA A 96 -0.31 -22.58 -8.83
N ILE A 97 -1.43 -21.99 -8.42
CA ILE A 97 -2.76 -22.32 -8.94
C ILE A 97 -3.44 -21.14 -9.66
N THR A 98 -2.73 -20.01 -9.79
CA THR A 98 -3.14 -18.86 -10.60
C THR A 98 -1.97 -18.37 -11.43
N ASP A 99 -2.27 -17.61 -12.48
CA ASP A 99 -1.26 -16.79 -13.13
C ASP A 99 -0.66 -15.76 -12.15
N THR A 100 0.55 -15.32 -12.45
CA THR A 100 1.21 -14.24 -11.72
C THR A 100 0.70 -12.89 -12.20
N VAL A 101 0.16 -12.10 -11.28
CA VAL A 101 -0.29 -10.73 -11.54
C VAL A 101 0.78 -9.74 -11.10
N THR A 102 1.13 -8.79 -11.96
CA THR A 102 2.02 -7.66 -11.61
C THR A 102 1.19 -6.44 -11.27
N TRP A 103 1.55 -5.74 -10.19
CA TRP A 103 0.80 -4.57 -9.70
C TRP A 103 1.70 -3.54 -9.02
N SER A 104 1.26 -2.27 -9.03
CA SER A 104 1.77 -1.18 -8.19
C SER A 104 0.68 -0.13 -7.93
N VAL A 105 0.89 0.77 -6.96
CA VAL A 105 -0.03 1.92 -6.75
C VAL A 105 -0.07 2.79 -8.00
N GLU A 106 1.05 2.94 -8.69
CA GLU A 106 1.10 3.64 -9.98
C GLU A 106 0.19 2.99 -11.03
N SER A 107 0.21 1.66 -11.16
CA SER A 107 -0.68 0.96 -12.10
C SER A 107 -2.16 1.17 -11.76
N TYR A 108 -2.50 1.21 -10.47
CA TYR A 108 -3.84 1.53 -10.00
C TYR A 108 -4.24 2.97 -10.36
N VAL A 109 -3.35 3.94 -10.11
CA VAL A 109 -3.61 5.35 -10.43
C VAL A 109 -3.78 5.56 -11.93
N ALA A 110 -2.92 4.93 -12.74
CA ALA A 110 -3.03 4.98 -14.21
C ALA A 110 -4.38 4.45 -14.69
N LYS A 111 -4.86 3.33 -14.13
CA LYS A 111 -6.20 2.80 -14.41
C LYS A 111 -7.30 3.77 -13.98
N THR A 112 -7.24 4.30 -12.76
CA THR A 112 -8.24 5.25 -12.24
C THR A 112 -8.35 6.49 -13.12
N ARG A 113 -7.23 7.05 -13.59
CA ARG A 113 -7.20 8.18 -14.54
C ARG A 113 -7.90 7.86 -15.86
N ALA A 114 -7.77 6.62 -16.34
CA ALA A 114 -8.34 6.21 -17.61
C ALA A 114 -9.83 5.89 -17.52
N THR A 115 -10.32 5.46 -16.36
CA THR A 115 -11.67 4.91 -16.22
C THR A 115 -12.62 5.73 -15.34
N SER A 116 -12.12 6.60 -14.47
CA SER A 116 -12.97 7.41 -13.59
C SER A 116 -13.41 8.70 -14.28
N THR A 117 -14.63 9.14 -13.98
CA THR A 117 -15.18 10.45 -14.37
C THR A 117 -15.24 11.43 -13.19
N ASP A 118 -14.89 10.98 -11.98
CA ASP A 118 -14.86 11.83 -10.78
C ASP A 118 -13.51 12.54 -10.67
N ALA A 119 -13.53 13.85 -10.89
CA ALA A 119 -12.35 14.70 -10.79
C ALA A 119 -11.71 14.67 -9.39
N GLY A 120 -12.51 14.60 -8.32
CA GLY A 120 -11.99 14.53 -6.95
C GLY A 120 -11.26 13.22 -6.67
N GLN A 121 -11.76 12.11 -7.23
CA GLN A 121 -11.07 10.82 -7.15
C GLN A 121 -9.74 10.85 -7.89
N ILE A 122 -9.71 11.43 -9.10
CA ILE A 122 -8.48 11.57 -9.90
C ILE A 122 -7.44 12.43 -9.16
N ASP A 123 -7.86 13.57 -8.62
CA ASP A 123 -6.99 14.46 -7.85
C ASP A 123 -6.41 13.78 -6.61
N LEU A 124 -7.24 13.00 -5.90
CA LEU A 124 -6.80 12.26 -4.72
C LEU A 124 -5.72 11.23 -5.06
N VAL A 125 -5.94 10.38 -6.07
CA VAL A 125 -4.94 9.34 -6.44
C VAL A 125 -3.66 9.95 -7.00
N ASN A 126 -3.75 11.12 -7.65
CA ASN A 126 -2.58 11.89 -8.06
C ASN A 126 -1.78 12.39 -6.86
N ALA A 127 -2.46 13.00 -5.89
CA ALA A 127 -1.83 13.49 -4.67
C ALA A 127 -1.15 12.36 -3.88
N MET A 128 -1.75 11.17 -3.85
CA MET A 128 -1.13 9.99 -3.23
C MET A 128 0.21 9.64 -3.87
N LEU A 129 0.31 9.58 -5.21
CA LEU A 129 1.58 9.32 -5.89
C LEU A 129 2.61 10.42 -5.62
N THR A 130 2.21 11.70 -5.72
CA THR A 130 3.11 12.82 -5.44
C THR A 130 3.65 12.78 -4.01
N TYR A 131 2.81 12.43 -3.04
CA TYR A 131 3.24 12.23 -1.67
C TYR A 131 4.24 11.07 -1.53
N GLY A 132 3.97 9.94 -2.18
CA GLY A 132 4.89 8.80 -2.21
C GLY A 132 6.27 9.17 -2.79
N ASP A 133 6.28 9.90 -3.91
CA ASP A 133 7.51 10.38 -4.56
C ASP A 133 8.29 11.34 -3.64
N ALA A 134 7.60 12.25 -2.95
CA ALA A 134 8.22 13.17 -2.00
C ALA A 134 8.85 12.43 -0.79
N VAL A 135 8.16 11.42 -0.25
CA VAL A 135 8.71 10.59 0.83
C VAL A 135 9.94 9.80 0.37
N ALA A 136 9.89 9.21 -0.83
CA ALA A 136 11.02 8.49 -1.39
C ALA A 136 12.24 9.41 -1.56
N ALA A 137 12.04 10.63 -2.07
CA ALA A 137 13.10 11.63 -2.23
C ALA A 137 13.71 12.04 -0.88
N TYR A 138 12.89 12.32 0.14
CA TYR A 138 13.38 12.68 1.47
C TYR A 138 14.23 11.57 2.11
N MET A 139 13.79 10.31 1.98
CA MET A 139 14.53 9.18 2.54
C MET A 139 15.84 8.88 1.80
N ALA A 140 15.97 9.27 0.53
CA ALA A 140 17.22 9.13 -0.22
C ALA A 140 18.29 10.16 0.20
N THR A 141 17.90 11.23 0.91
CA THR A 141 18.81 12.29 1.39
C THR A 141 19.29 12.12 2.84
N GLN A 142 18.89 11.03 3.51
CA GLN A 142 19.34 10.65 4.85
C GLN A 142 20.38 9.53 4.79
#